data_AF-A0A920RXQ8-F1
#
_entry.id   AF-A0A920RXQ8-F1
#
_cell.length_a   1.000
_cell.length_b   1.000
_cell.length_c   1.000
_cell.angle_alpha   90.00
_cell.angle_beta   90.00
_cell.angle_gamma   90.00
#
_symmetry.space_group_name_H-M   'P 1'
#
loop_
_entity.id
_entity.type
_entity.pdbx_description
1 polymer ?
#
loop_
_entity_poly.entity_id
_entity_poly.type
_entity_poly.pdbx_seq_one_letter_code
_entity_poly.pdbx_strand_id
1 'polypeptide(L)' 'MRGVFSLLVKIIRPFLQSADRGALNHIMMASEEKYQEQTGFYWEHGETKDASALSYDPVFIDFVWKYACDATKISE' A
#
# COMPACT_ATOMS: atom_id res chain seq x y z
N MET A 1 2.86 6.90 -30.36
CA MET A 1 2.34 6.89 -28.97
C MET A 1 3.40 6.56 -27.90
N ARG A 2 4.38 5.68 -28.12
CA ARG A 2 5.40 5.33 -27.10
C ARG A 2 6.32 6.48 -26.64
N GLY A 3 6.67 7.42 -27.52
CA GLY A 3 7.59 8.54 -27.20
C GLY A 3 6.99 9.60 -26.25
N VAL A 4 5.72 9.96 -26.44
CA VAL A 4 5.01 10.94 -25.58
C VAL A 4 4.79 10.37 -24.18
N PHE A 5 4.43 9.09 -24.08
CA PHE A 5 4.30 8.39 -22.79
C PHE A 5 5.62 8.33 -22.03
N SER A 6 6.74 8.06 -22.70
CA SER A 6 8.07 8.08 -22.07
C SER A 6 8.44 9.46 -21.49
N LEU A 7 8.10 10.54 -22.19
CA LEU A 7 8.37 11.90 -21.72
C LEU A 7 7.53 12.23 -20.48
N LEU A 8 6.23 11.90 -20.51
CA LEU A 8 5.32 12.10 -19.37
C LEU A 8 5.79 11.32 -18.14
N VAL A 9 6.19 10.05 -18.30
CA VAL A 9 6.73 9.24 -17.20
C VAL A 9 7.97 9.89 -16.60
N LYS A 10 8.89 10.44 -17.40
CA LYS A 10 10.09 11.13 -16.89
C LYS A 10 9.76 12.39 -16.09
N ILE A 11 8.70 13.11 -16.44
CA ILE A 11 8.26 14.30 -15.71
C ILE A 11 7.61 13.91 -14.37
N ILE A 12 6.84 12.81 -14.34
CA ILE A 12 6.11 12.36 -13.16
C ILE A 12 7.01 11.58 -12.18
N ARG A 13 8.03 10.86 -12.68
CA ARG A 13 8.92 9.99 -11.89
C ARG A 13 9.56 10.63 -10.66
N PRO A 14 10.00 11.91 -10.67
CA PRO A 14 10.52 12.58 -9.47
C PRO A 14 9.48 12.80 -8.38
N PHE A 15 8.19 12.84 -8.73
CA PHE A 15 7.06 12.99 -7.80
C PHE A 15 6.52 11.64 -7.32
N LEU A 16 6.94 10.53 -7.94
CA LEU A 16 6.63 9.18 -7.47
C LEU A 16 7.61 8.78 -6.36
N GLN A 17 7.12 8.01 -5.40
CA GLN A 17 7.97 7.43 -4.36
C GLN A 17 9.07 6.56 -5.00
N SER A 18 10.33 6.87 -4.70
CA SER A 18 11.46 6.04 -5.11
C SER A 18 11.44 4.70 -4.39
N ALA A 19 11.94 3.65 -5.04
CA ALA A 19 12.06 2.31 -4.44
C ALA A 19 12.79 2.35 -3.08
N ASP A 20 13.89 3.10 -2.96
CA ASP A 20 14.67 3.21 -1.73
C ASP A 20 13.85 3.80 -0.57
N ARG A 21 13.10 4.88 -0.83
CA ARG A 21 12.20 5.49 0.15
C ARG A 21 11.05 4.55 0.55
N GLY A 22 10.54 3.75 -0.40
CA GLY A 22 9.55 2.72 -0.10
C GLY A 22 10.11 1.63 0.81
N ALA A 23 11.28 1.09 0.45
CA ALA A 23 11.97 0.07 1.24
C ALA A 23 12.30 0.56 2.65
N LEU A 24 12.80 1.79 2.78
CA LEU A 24 13.12 2.38 4.07
C LEU A 24 11.88 2.47 4.98
N ASN A 25 10.71 2.85 4.44
CA ASN A 25 9.47 2.88 5.22
C ASN A 25 9.13 1.49 5.80
N HIS A 26 9.24 0.44 5.00
CA HIS A 26 8.98 -0.93 5.45
C HIS A 26 10.02 -1.43 6.47
N ILE A 27 11.30 -1.12 6.26
CA ILE A 27 12.36 -1.47 7.21
C ILE A 27 12.06 -0.85 8.57
N MET A 28 11.76 0.46 8.59
CA MET A 28 11.46 1.20 9.83
C MET A 28 10.25 0.60 10.56
N MET A 29 9.16 0.34 9.83
CA MET A 29 7.95 -0.31 10.39
C MET A 29 8.22 -1.69 10.98
N ALA A 30 9.15 -2.46 10.38
CA ALA A 30 9.48 -3.80 10.86
C ALA A 30 10.50 -3.79 12.01
N SER A 31 11.31 -2.73 12.16
CA SER A 31 12.43 -2.71 13.10
C SER A 31 12.22 -1.87 14.35
N GLU A 32 11.40 -0.82 14.31
CA GLU A 32 11.24 0.08 15.45
C GLU A 32 10.12 -0.35 16.39
N GLU A 33 10.40 -0.30 17.70
CA GLU A 33 9.47 -0.67 18.78
C GLU A 33 8.15 0.10 18.71
N LYS A 34 8.19 1.37 18.31
CA LYS A 34 6.99 2.21 18.22
C LYS A 34 5.93 1.69 17.24
N TYR A 35 6.30 0.85 16.27
CA TYR A 35 5.37 0.25 15.30
C TYR A 35 4.95 -1.18 15.66
N GLN A 36 5.55 -1.77 16.70
CA GLN A 36 5.21 -3.13 17.12
C GLN A 36 3.77 -3.19 17.64
N GLU A 37 3.12 -4.32 17.39
CA GLU A 37 1.73 -4.63 17.83
C GLU A 37 0.65 -3.66 17.31
N GLN A 38 1.00 -2.71 16.44
CA GLN A 38 0.03 -1.83 15.80
C GLN A 38 -0.55 -2.50 14.55
N THR A 39 -1.88 -2.55 14.46
CA THR A 39 -2.61 -3.14 13.33
C THR A 39 -3.69 -2.19 12.81
N GLY A 40 -4.12 -2.38 11.56
CA GLY A 40 -5.19 -1.57 10.95
C GLY A 40 -4.79 -0.18 10.48
N PHE A 41 -3.51 0.19 10.56
CA PHE A 41 -3.00 1.48 10.08
C PHE A 41 -2.30 1.37 8.73
N TYR A 42 -2.43 2.42 7.93
CA TYR A 42 -1.62 2.62 6.74
C TYR A 42 -0.56 3.68 7.05
N TRP A 43 0.70 3.39 6.73
CA TRP A 43 1.84 4.24 7.07
C TRP A 43 2.60 4.70 5.84
N GLU A 44 2.91 5.98 5.78
CA GLU A 44 3.72 6.58 4.73
C GLU A 44 4.72 7.55 5.38
N HIS A 45 6.01 7.40 5.05
CA HIS A 45 7.08 8.23 5.61
C HIS A 45 7.15 8.23 7.15
N GLY A 46 6.77 7.13 7.78
CA GLY A 46 6.80 6.96 9.23
C GLY A 46 5.61 7.56 9.99
N GLU A 47 4.65 8.16 9.29
CA GLU A 47 3.41 8.72 9.85
C GLU A 47 2.19 7.93 9.37
N THR A 48 1.11 7.93 10.17
CA THR A 48 -0.15 7.34 9.74
C THR A 48 -0.79 8.21 8.67
N LYS A 49 -1.28 7.56 7.62
CA LYS A 49 -1.97 8.21 6.51
C LYS A 49 -3.38 7.65 6.39
N ASP A 50 -4.33 8.55 6.22
CA ASP A 50 -5.72 8.16 6.01
C ASP A 50 -5.85 7.38 4.70
N ALA A 51 -6.46 6.19 4.81
CA ALA A 51 -6.85 5.40 3.67
C ALA A 51 -8.23 5.85 3.17
N SER A 52 -8.66 5.30 2.03
CA SER A 52 -10.00 5.56 1.50
C SER A 52 -11.07 5.05 2.48
N ALA A 53 -12.27 5.62 2.45
CA ALA A 53 -13.38 5.17 3.30
C ALA A 53 -13.70 3.66 3.13
N LEU A 54 -13.55 3.13 1.91
CA LEU A 54 -13.73 1.70 1.62
C LEU A 54 -12.72 0.80 2.33
N SER A 55 -11.55 1.32 2.70
CA SER A 55 -10.52 0.57 3.44
C SER A 55 -10.95 0.25 4.87
N TYR A 56 -12.01 0.89 5.36
CA TYR A 56 -12.55 0.70 6.71
C TYR A 56 -13.98 0.13 6.70
N ASP A 57 -14.55 -0.15 5.52
CA ASP A 57 -15.90 -0.71 5.39
C ASP A 57 -15.87 -2.23 5.61
N PRO A 58 -16.46 -2.75 6.71
CA PRO A 58 -16.43 -4.17 7.02
C PRO A 58 -17.11 -5.03 5.95
N VAL A 59 -18.18 -4.53 5.32
CA VAL A 59 -18.89 -5.27 4.26
C VAL A 59 -18.00 -5.43 3.03
N PHE A 60 -17.25 -4.37 2.70
CA PHE A 60 -16.33 -4.39 1.57
C PHE A 60 -15.11 -5.27 1.84
N ILE A 61 -14.56 -5.23 3.06
CA ILE A 61 -13.45 -6.08 3.48
C ILE A 61 -13.82 -7.56 3.36
N ASP A 62 -14.96 -7.97 3.91
CA ASP A 62 -15.44 -9.36 3.85
C ASP A 62 -15.68 -9.83 2.42
N PHE A 63 -16.26 -8.96 1.58
CA PHE A 63 -16.48 -9.24 0.17
C PHE A 63 -15.16 -9.48 -0.58
N VAL A 64 -14.17 -8.60 -0.40
CA VAL A 64 -12.86 -8.72 -1.06
C VAL A 64 -12.13 -9.98 -0.60
N TRP A 65 -12.16 -10.28 0.70
CA TRP A 65 -11.54 -11.48 1.25
C TRP A 65 -12.16 -12.75 0.68
N LYS A 66 -13.49 -12.86 0.72
CA LYS A 66 -14.21 -13.99 0.11
C LYS A 66 -13.87 -14.17 -1.36
N TYR A 67 -13.90 -13.08 -2.12
CA TYR A 67 -13.56 -13.11 -3.54
C TYR A 67 -12.14 -13.63 -3.78
N ALA A 68 -11.17 -13.17 -2.99
CA ALA A 68 -9.77 -13.60 -3.10
C ALA A 68 -9.61 -15.09 -2.78
N CYS A 69 -10.25 -15.59 -1.72
CA CYS A 69 -10.24 -17.02 -1.37
C CYS A 69 -10.86 -17.87 -2.48
N ASP A 70 -12.03 -17.49 -2.99
CA ASP A 70 -12.72 -18.19 -4.08
C ASP A 70 -11.86 -18.21 -5.37
N ALA A 71 -11.21 -17.08 -5.70
CA ALA A 71 -10.37 -16.95 -6.89
C ALA A 71 -9.06 -17.75 -6.79
N THR A 72 -8.48 -17.82 -5.58
CA THR A 72 -7.21 -18.52 -5.33
C THR A 72 -7.40 -19.99 -4.97
N LYS A 73 -8.64 -20.43 -4.72
CA LYS A 73 -8.98 -21.78 -4.21
C LYS A 73 -8.27 -22.12 -2.90
N ILE A 74 -7.98 -21.10 -2.10
CA ILE A 74 -7.45 -21.27 -0.76
C ILE A 74 -8.66 -21.33 0.17
N SER A 75 -8.88 -22.48 0.80
CA SER A 75 -9.86 -22.61 1.87
C SER A 75 -9.25 -22.13 3.18
N GLU A 76 -10.05 -21.43 3.99
CA GLU A 76 -9.74 -21.21 5.40
C GLU A 76 -9.77 -22.52 6.21
#